data_AF-A0A1C6N0T4-F1
#
_entry.id   AF-A0A1C6N0T4-F1
#
_cell.length_a   1.000
_cell.length_b   1.000
_cell.length_c   1.000
_cell.angle_alpha   90.00
_cell.angle_beta   90.00
_cell.angle_gamma   90.00
#
_symmetry.space_group_name_H-M   'P 1'
#
loop_
_entity.id
_entity.type
_entity.pdbx_description
1 polymer ?
#
loop_
_entity_poly.entity_id
_entity_poly.type
_entity_poly.pdbx_seq_one_letter_code
_entity_poly.pdbx_strand_id
1 'polypeptide(L)'
;MVEHDARSATREAYDAAAPTYAQLFRDELRERPLDRAILGAFAEVVSASGDGQVADLGCGPGHITAYLNELGLAAFGVDASPVMIELARQAHPGLRFDVGSMAALNIADGVLCGVLSRWSIIHTPPQELPVILAEFHRVLAPGGHLLVGFSASDDPSHPTQVFDHTVALAYRWSPDHLAAMLRKSGLAEVARMVREPQPTDRRQFQEIQLLARKA
;
A
#
# COMPACT_ATOMS: atom_id res chain seq x y z
N MET A 1 -23.11 -2.31 -10.96
CA MET A 1 -22.89 -1.13 -11.84
C MET A 1 -22.49 0.12 -11.06
N VAL A 2 -22.89 0.30 -9.79
CA VAL A 2 -22.51 1.47 -8.96
C VAL A 2 -21.07 1.37 -8.40
N GLU A 3 -20.52 0.17 -8.21
CA GLU A 3 -19.19 -0.02 -7.58
C GLU A 3 -18.00 0.11 -8.55
N HIS A 4 -18.18 -0.29 -9.82
CA HIS A 4 -17.20 -0.01 -10.88
C HIS A 4 -17.04 1.51 -11.12
N ASP A 5 -18.08 2.27 -10.79
CA ASP A 5 -18.13 3.73 -10.88
C ASP A 5 -17.26 4.38 -9.79
N ALA A 6 -17.34 3.89 -8.54
CA ALA A 6 -16.55 4.44 -7.43
C ALA A 6 -15.02 4.27 -7.61
N ARG A 7 -14.58 3.13 -8.14
CA ARG A 7 -13.15 2.90 -8.47
C ARG A 7 -12.69 3.76 -9.65
N SER A 8 -13.53 3.93 -10.68
CA SER A 8 -13.24 4.82 -11.81
C SER A 8 -13.13 6.27 -11.37
N ALA A 9 -14.07 6.74 -10.56
CA ALA A 9 -14.08 8.10 -10.02
C ALA A 9 -12.86 8.37 -9.13
N THR A 10 -12.46 7.41 -8.29
CA THR A 10 -11.25 7.52 -7.47
C THR A 10 -10.00 7.64 -8.34
N ARG A 11 -9.88 6.79 -9.38
CA ARG A 11 -8.78 6.85 -10.34
C ARG A 11 -8.72 8.21 -11.05
N GLU A 12 -9.84 8.68 -11.57
CA GLU A 12 -9.94 9.97 -12.28
C GLU A 12 -9.56 11.14 -11.37
N ALA A 13 -9.94 11.10 -10.09
CA ALA A 13 -9.56 12.12 -9.12
C ALA A 13 -8.04 12.08 -8.81
N TYR A 14 -7.43 10.90 -8.75
CA TYR A 14 -5.96 10.78 -8.65
C TYR A 14 -5.26 11.25 -9.93
N ASP A 15 -5.78 10.91 -11.12
CA ASP A 15 -5.25 11.37 -12.40
C ASP A 15 -5.21 12.91 -12.44
N ALA A 16 -6.27 13.57 -12.00
CA ALA A 16 -6.35 15.03 -11.94
C ALA A 16 -5.36 15.65 -10.93
N ALA A 17 -5.09 14.96 -9.81
CA ALA A 17 -4.18 15.44 -8.76
C ALA A 17 -2.71 15.03 -8.97
N ALA A 18 -2.42 14.15 -9.93
CA ALA A 18 -1.14 13.45 -10.03
C ALA A 18 0.09 14.37 -10.12
N PRO A 19 0.11 15.47 -10.90
CA PRO A 19 1.27 16.36 -10.95
C PRO A 19 1.59 17.00 -9.59
N THR A 20 0.56 17.47 -8.89
CA THR A 20 0.70 18.05 -7.55
C THR A 20 1.13 17.00 -6.53
N TYR A 21 0.55 15.80 -6.60
CA TYR A 21 0.91 14.68 -5.75
C TYR A 21 2.39 14.30 -5.92
N ALA A 22 2.86 14.15 -7.15
CA ALA A 22 4.25 13.80 -7.44
C ALA A 22 5.25 14.85 -6.93
N GLN A 23 4.88 16.13 -6.91
CA GLN A 23 5.71 17.19 -6.32
C GLN A 23 5.73 17.12 -4.79
N LEU A 24 4.57 16.93 -4.16
CA LEU A 24 4.45 16.90 -2.69
C LEU A 24 5.20 15.72 -2.06
N PHE A 25 5.15 14.56 -2.70
CA PHE A 25 5.66 13.31 -2.11
C PHE A 25 7.05 12.90 -2.60
N ARG A 26 7.67 13.66 -3.51
CA ARG A 26 9.00 13.34 -4.07
C ARG A 26 10.05 13.05 -3.00
N ASP A 27 10.10 13.86 -1.95
CA ASP A 27 11.07 13.76 -0.85
C ASP A 27 10.40 13.34 0.47
N GLU A 28 9.20 12.76 0.41
CA GLU A 28 8.37 12.41 1.58
C GLU A 28 9.17 11.65 2.64
N LEU A 29 9.97 10.68 2.19
CA LEU A 29 10.71 9.81 3.09
C LEU A 29 11.86 10.54 3.80
N ARG A 30 12.35 11.68 3.32
CA ARG A 30 13.50 12.40 3.90
C ARG A 30 13.24 12.86 5.34
N GLU A 31 12.01 13.28 5.62
CA GLU A 31 11.60 13.78 6.94
C GLU A 31 10.75 12.77 7.72
N ARG A 32 10.68 11.50 7.27
CA ARG A 32 9.90 10.42 7.90
C ARG A 32 10.80 9.25 8.35
N PRO A 33 11.59 9.41 9.43
CA PRO A 33 12.53 8.37 9.88
C PRO A 33 11.85 7.07 10.30
N LEU A 34 10.65 7.13 10.89
CA LEU A 34 9.89 5.93 11.25
C LEU A 34 9.44 5.14 10.02
N ASP A 35 9.02 5.83 8.96
CA ASP A 35 8.65 5.18 7.70
C ASP A 35 9.85 4.52 7.03
N ARG A 36 11.01 5.19 7.04
CA ARG A 36 12.26 4.57 6.56
C ARG A 36 12.64 3.35 7.39
N ALA A 37 12.48 3.40 8.72
CA ALA A 37 12.82 2.28 9.60
C ALA A 37 11.98 1.03 9.31
N ILE A 38 10.66 1.17 9.15
CA ILE A 38 9.78 0.02 8.84
C ILE A 38 9.97 -0.48 7.41
N LEU A 39 10.25 0.40 6.43
CA LEU A 39 10.60 0.00 5.07
C LEU A 39 11.94 -0.74 5.01
N GLY A 40 12.93 -0.30 5.78
CA GLY A 40 14.21 -1.00 5.96
C GLY A 40 14.02 -2.38 6.59
N ALA A 41 13.25 -2.47 7.67
CA ALA A 41 12.93 -3.75 8.29
C ALA A 41 12.19 -4.68 7.33
N PHE A 42 11.26 -4.16 6.53
CA PHE A 42 10.58 -4.92 5.47
C PHE A 42 11.56 -5.45 4.42
N ALA A 43 12.49 -4.61 3.96
CA ALA A 43 13.52 -5.04 3.01
C ALA A 43 14.40 -6.16 3.58
N GLU A 44 14.86 -6.03 4.82
CA GLU A 44 15.67 -7.05 5.49
C GLU A 44 14.95 -8.40 5.62
N VAL A 45 13.68 -8.41 6.06
CA VAL A 45 12.94 -9.69 6.20
C VAL A 45 12.59 -10.32 4.86
N VAL A 46 12.35 -9.51 3.82
CA VAL A 46 12.12 -9.98 2.46
C VAL A 46 13.39 -10.63 1.90
N SER A 47 14.53 -9.93 1.97
CA SER A 47 15.82 -10.47 1.51
C SER A 47 16.21 -11.74 2.26
N ALA A 48 15.96 -11.81 3.56
CA ALA A 48 16.21 -13.02 4.36
C ALA A 48 15.32 -14.22 3.94
N SER A 49 14.20 -13.96 3.27
CA SER A 49 13.28 -14.99 2.77
C SER A 49 13.55 -15.39 1.31
N GLY A 50 14.47 -14.68 0.63
CA GLY A 50 14.94 -14.95 -0.73
C GLY A 50 14.98 -13.70 -1.63
N ASP A 51 15.74 -13.79 -2.72
CA ASP A 51 15.97 -12.68 -3.67
C ASP A 51 14.87 -12.54 -4.74
N GLY A 52 13.61 -12.72 -4.36
CA GLY A 52 12.46 -12.64 -5.26
C GLY A 52 12.07 -11.20 -5.63
N GLN A 53 11.06 -11.07 -6.49
CA GLN A 53 10.49 -9.77 -6.82
C GLN A 53 9.54 -9.26 -5.73
N VAL A 54 9.50 -7.93 -5.59
CA VAL A 54 8.58 -7.22 -4.68
C VAL A 54 7.62 -6.36 -5.50
N ALA A 55 6.32 -6.42 -5.20
CA ALA A 55 5.33 -5.54 -5.83
C ALA A 55 4.91 -4.41 -4.88
N ASP A 56 5.01 -3.17 -5.35
CA ASP A 56 4.45 -1.98 -4.71
C ASP A 56 3.07 -1.67 -5.34
N LEU A 57 2.00 -2.01 -4.61
CA LEU A 57 0.62 -2.00 -5.10
C LEU A 57 -0.10 -0.72 -4.71
N GLY A 58 -0.44 0.07 -5.72
CA GLY A 58 -0.82 1.48 -5.61
C GLY A 58 0.42 2.36 -5.40
N CYS A 59 1.43 2.19 -6.26
CA CYS A 59 2.74 2.83 -6.13
C CYS A 59 2.75 4.34 -6.40
N GLY A 60 1.65 4.89 -6.95
CA GLY A 60 1.56 6.29 -7.35
C GLY A 60 2.73 6.69 -8.28
N PRO A 61 3.43 7.81 -8.00
CA PRO A 61 4.55 8.28 -8.82
C PRO A 61 5.85 7.49 -8.61
N GLY A 62 5.82 6.37 -7.88
CA GLY A 62 6.91 5.39 -7.85
C GLY A 62 8.07 5.69 -6.89
N HIS A 63 8.00 6.75 -6.09
CA HIS A 63 9.09 7.13 -5.17
C HIS A 63 9.38 6.05 -4.12
N ILE A 64 8.35 5.36 -3.62
CA ILE A 64 8.54 4.25 -2.67
C ILE A 64 9.11 3.01 -3.36
N THR A 65 8.64 2.70 -4.57
CA THR A 65 9.21 1.63 -5.40
C THR A 65 10.70 1.87 -5.64
N ALA A 66 11.10 3.11 -5.95
CA ALA A 66 12.50 3.49 -6.12
C ALA A 66 13.30 3.31 -4.82
N TYR A 67 12.76 3.76 -3.69
CA TYR A 67 13.40 3.59 -2.38
C TYR A 67 13.60 2.11 -2.01
N LEU A 68 12.66 1.24 -2.32
CA LEU A 68 12.84 -0.21 -2.11
C LEU A 68 13.99 -0.79 -2.96
N ASN A 69 14.19 -0.29 -4.18
CA ASN A 69 15.33 -0.68 -5.01
C ASN A 69 16.66 -0.14 -4.45
N GLU A 70 16.68 1.07 -3.87
CA GLU A 70 17.85 1.61 -3.15
C GLU A 70 18.22 0.76 -1.92
N LEU A 71 17.22 0.14 -1.27
CA LEU A 71 17.41 -0.84 -0.20
C LEU A 71 17.84 -2.24 -0.69
N GLY A 72 18.01 -2.43 -2.01
CA GLY A 72 18.50 -3.67 -2.61
C GLY A 72 17.42 -4.68 -3.00
N LEU A 73 16.13 -4.32 -2.96
CA LEU A 73 15.05 -5.21 -3.41
C LEU A 73 14.83 -5.09 -4.92
N ALA A 74 14.44 -6.19 -5.56
CA ALA A 74 13.96 -6.19 -6.94
C ALA A 74 12.48 -5.76 -7.02
N ALA A 75 12.21 -4.48 -6.73
CA ALA A 75 10.83 -3.97 -6.64
C ALA A 75 10.31 -3.38 -7.97
N PHE A 76 9.03 -3.61 -8.25
CA PHE A 76 8.28 -2.96 -9.34
C PHE A 76 6.96 -2.39 -8.83
N GLY A 77 6.45 -1.36 -9.50
CA GLY A 77 5.21 -0.68 -9.10
C GLY A 77 4.01 -1.08 -9.95
N VAL A 78 2.83 -1.15 -9.34
CA VAL A 78 1.54 -1.29 -10.02
C VAL A 78 0.59 -0.21 -9.51
N ASP A 79 -0.08 0.52 -10.41
CA ASP A 79 -1.08 1.51 -10.03
C ASP A 79 -2.27 1.50 -11.00
N ALA A 80 -3.46 1.83 -10.50
CA ALA A 80 -4.66 1.90 -11.33
C ALA A 80 -4.69 3.15 -12.21
N SER A 81 -3.93 4.19 -11.86
CA SER A 81 -3.82 5.46 -12.59
C SER A 81 -2.74 5.39 -13.68
N PRO A 82 -3.11 5.48 -14.98
CA PRO A 82 -2.14 5.60 -16.06
C PRO A 82 -1.24 6.84 -15.94
N VAL A 83 -1.79 7.94 -15.41
CA VAL A 83 -1.04 9.20 -15.24
C VAL A 83 0.04 9.05 -14.17
N MET A 84 -0.25 8.38 -13.04
CA MET A 84 0.75 8.06 -12.02
C MET A 84 1.87 7.19 -12.58
N ILE A 85 1.52 6.16 -13.37
CA ILE A 85 2.51 5.28 -14.01
C ILE A 85 3.37 6.02 -15.02
N GLU A 86 2.80 6.96 -15.78
CA GLU A 86 3.59 7.82 -16.67
C GLU A 86 4.61 8.66 -15.89
N LEU A 87 4.17 9.32 -14.81
CA LEU A 87 5.05 10.11 -13.94
C LEU A 87 6.14 9.24 -13.29
N ALA A 88 5.80 8.04 -12.85
CA ALA A 88 6.74 7.09 -12.26
C ALA A 88 7.84 6.68 -13.26
N ARG A 89 7.45 6.35 -14.50
CA ARG A 89 8.40 6.00 -15.58
C ARG A 89 9.28 7.18 -15.97
N GLN A 90 8.75 8.40 -15.95
CA GLN A 90 9.55 9.61 -16.21
C GLN A 90 10.57 9.88 -15.09
N ALA A 91 10.16 9.71 -13.82
CA ALA A 91 11.02 9.94 -12.67
C ALA A 91 12.08 8.84 -12.49
N HIS A 92 11.74 7.60 -12.84
CA HIS A 92 12.56 6.41 -12.59
C HIS A 92 12.63 5.49 -13.83
N PRO A 93 13.27 5.93 -14.93
CA PRO A 93 13.24 5.24 -16.23
C PRO A 93 13.90 3.85 -16.24
N GLY A 94 14.69 3.51 -15.21
CA GLY A 94 15.30 2.19 -15.05
C GLY A 94 14.44 1.17 -14.32
N LEU A 95 13.27 1.56 -13.79
CA LEU A 95 12.41 0.71 -12.98
C LEU A 95 11.13 0.33 -13.73
N ARG A 96 10.55 -0.82 -13.36
CA ARG A 96 9.31 -1.32 -13.94
C ARG A 96 8.10 -0.75 -13.21
N PHE A 97 7.16 -0.23 -14.00
CA PHE A 97 5.86 0.25 -13.54
C PHE A 97 4.77 -0.21 -14.50
N ASP A 98 3.69 -0.78 -13.97
CA ASP A 98 2.57 -1.31 -14.76
C ASP A 98 1.24 -0.68 -14.34
N VAL A 99 0.36 -0.43 -15.33
CA VAL A 99 -1.03 -0.06 -15.03
C VAL A 99 -1.78 -1.34 -14.66
N GLY A 100 -2.43 -1.36 -13.49
CA GLY A 100 -3.15 -2.55 -13.03
C GLY A 100 -3.99 -2.31 -11.78
N SER A 101 -4.91 -3.25 -11.51
CA SER A 101 -5.75 -3.22 -10.32
C SER A 101 -5.24 -4.21 -9.29
N MET A 102 -5.10 -3.76 -8.04
CA MET A 102 -4.71 -4.63 -6.93
C MET A 102 -5.80 -5.65 -6.54
N ALA A 103 -7.01 -5.54 -7.10
CA ALA A 103 -8.10 -6.50 -6.93
C ALA A 103 -8.08 -7.64 -7.98
N ALA A 104 -7.23 -7.54 -9.01
CA ALA A 104 -7.07 -8.55 -10.06
C ALA A 104 -5.68 -8.42 -10.69
N LEU A 105 -4.67 -8.97 -10.02
CA LEU A 105 -3.27 -8.80 -10.42
C LEU A 105 -2.91 -9.76 -11.55
N ASN A 106 -2.35 -9.24 -12.65
CA ASN A 106 -1.74 -10.04 -13.70
C ASN A 106 -0.33 -10.52 -13.30
N ILE A 107 -0.27 -11.22 -12.18
CA ILE A 107 0.92 -11.77 -11.53
C ILE A 107 0.60 -13.22 -11.18
N ALA A 108 1.53 -14.14 -11.45
CA ALA A 108 1.33 -15.55 -11.16
C ALA A 108 1.24 -15.84 -9.65
N ASP A 109 0.61 -16.96 -9.30
CA ASP A 109 0.46 -17.39 -7.92
C ASP A 109 1.83 -17.73 -7.30
N GLY A 110 2.07 -17.28 -6.08
CA GLY A 110 3.21 -17.74 -5.29
C GLY A 110 4.59 -17.28 -5.76
N VAL A 111 4.69 -16.20 -6.55
CA VAL A 111 5.96 -15.79 -7.17
C VAL A 111 6.65 -14.61 -6.49
N LEU A 112 5.94 -13.82 -5.67
CA LEU A 112 6.50 -12.64 -5.02
C LEU A 112 7.04 -12.96 -3.63
N CYS A 113 8.24 -12.49 -3.31
CA CYS A 113 8.77 -12.57 -1.94
C CYS A 113 8.22 -11.46 -1.03
N GLY A 114 7.76 -10.36 -1.64
CA GLY A 114 7.23 -9.21 -0.93
C GLY A 114 6.08 -8.51 -1.66
N VAL A 115 5.13 -7.99 -0.90
CA VAL A 115 4.09 -7.07 -1.36
C VAL A 115 4.08 -5.86 -0.44
N LEU A 116 4.02 -4.67 -1.01
CA LEU A 116 3.82 -3.41 -0.31
C LEU A 116 2.49 -2.80 -0.77
N SER A 117 1.71 -2.22 0.15
CA SER A 117 0.58 -1.36 -0.21
C SER A 117 0.39 -0.27 0.85
N ARG A 118 0.87 0.95 0.59
CA ARG A 118 0.91 2.05 1.57
C ARG A 118 -0.12 3.11 1.24
N TRP A 119 -1.14 3.24 2.09
CA TRP A 119 -2.29 4.12 1.91
C TRP A 119 -3.08 3.89 0.61
N SER A 120 -2.85 2.77 -0.07
CA SER A 120 -3.49 2.48 -1.37
C SER A 120 -4.83 1.74 -1.24
N ILE A 121 -5.10 1.15 -0.07
CA ILE A 121 -6.39 0.48 0.23
C ILE A 121 -7.42 1.40 0.89
N ILE A 122 -7.08 2.67 1.16
CA ILE A 122 -7.94 3.57 1.95
C ILE A 122 -9.22 3.95 1.23
N HIS A 123 -9.28 3.83 -0.09
CA HIS A 123 -10.46 4.09 -0.90
C HIS A 123 -11.26 2.81 -1.21
N THR A 124 -10.80 1.65 -0.73
CA THR A 124 -11.49 0.38 -0.93
C THR A 124 -12.69 0.28 0.01
N PRO A 125 -13.91 0.11 -0.51
CA PRO A 125 -15.09 -0.17 0.31
C PRO A 125 -14.88 -1.41 1.20
N PRO A 126 -15.41 -1.43 2.44
CA PRO A 126 -15.11 -2.51 3.37
C PRO A 126 -15.40 -3.91 2.88
N GLN A 127 -16.46 -4.07 2.10
CA GLN A 127 -16.87 -5.34 1.51
C GLN A 127 -15.92 -5.85 0.41
N GLU A 128 -15.10 -4.99 -0.19
CA GLU A 128 -14.17 -5.34 -1.26
C GLU A 128 -12.76 -5.66 -0.75
N LEU A 129 -12.40 -5.19 0.44
CA LEU A 129 -11.07 -5.41 1.01
C LEU A 129 -10.69 -6.90 1.10
N PRO A 130 -11.58 -7.83 1.49
CA PRO A 130 -11.26 -9.26 1.50
C PRO A 130 -10.78 -9.80 0.15
N VAL A 131 -11.29 -9.29 -0.97
CA VAL A 131 -10.86 -9.69 -2.32
C VAL A 131 -9.41 -9.25 -2.59
N ILE A 132 -9.08 -8.02 -2.21
CA ILE A 132 -7.73 -7.47 -2.35
C ILE A 132 -6.74 -8.26 -1.46
N LEU A 133 -7.10 -8.54 -0.21
CA LEU A 133 -6.23 -9.31 0.69
C LEU A 133 -6.03 -10.75 0.20
N ALA A 134 -7.04 -11.36 -0.44
CA ALA A 134 -6.90 -12.66 -1.08
C ALA A 134 -5.94 -12.61 -2.28
N GLU A 135 -5.98 -11.56 -3.11
CA GLU A 135 -5.02 -11.35 -4.19
C GLU A 135 -3.59 -11.17 -3.66
N PHE A 136 -3.40 -10.41 -2.57
CA PHE A 136 -2.08 -10.25 -1.95
C PHE A 136 -1.52 -11.58 -1.46
N HIS A 137 -2.36 -12.38 -0.79
CA HIS A 137 -1.98 -13.73 -0.40
C HIS A 137 -1.67 -14.63 -1.61
N ARG A 138 -2.45 -14.56 -2.69
CA ARG A 138 -2.28 -15.41 -3.88
C ARG A 138 -0.90 -15.20 -4.52
N VAL A 139 -0.51 -13.95 -4.74
CA VAL A 139 0.75 -13.62 -5.44
C VAL A 139 2.00 -13.86 -4.59
N LEU A 140 1.89 -13.81 -3.26
CA LEU A 140 3.00 -14.07 -2.35
C LEU A 140 3.41 -15.54 -2.37
N ALA A 141 4.71 -15.81 -2.49
CA ALA A 141 5.31 -17.12 -2.23
C ALA A 141 5.07 -17.54 -0.76
N PRO A 142 5.05 -18.85 -0.44
CA PRO A 142 5.08 -19.31 0.95
C PRO A 142 6.22 -18.65 1.73
N GLY A 143 5.92 -18.09 2.90
CA GLY A 143 6.88 -17.32 3.69
C GLY A 143 7.16 -15.89 3.22
N GLY A 144 6.55 -15.43 2.12
CA GLY A 144 6.63 -14.06 1.64
C GLY A 144 5.95 -13.05 2.57
N HIS A 145 6.36 -11.79 2.48
CA HIS A 145 5.95 -10.73 3.42
C HIS A 145 5.04 -9.69 2.77
N LEU A 146 4.05 -9.20 3.52
CA LEU A 146 3.20 -8.08 3.18
C LEU A 146 3.47 -6.92 4.15
N LEU A 147 3.71 -5.72 3.64
CA LEU A 147 3.65 -4.49 4.43
C LEU A 147 2.47 -3.64 3.94
N VAL A 148 1.50 -3.37 4.82
CA VAL A 148 0.30 -2.57 4.49
C VAL A 148 0.17 -1.35 5.40
N GLY A 149 -0.02 -0.18 4.79
CA GLY A 149 -0.16 1.11 5.49
C GLY A 149 -1.57 1.68 5.39
N PHE A 150 -2.13 2.15 6.51
CA PHE A 150 -3.48 2.74 6.56
C PHE A 150 -3.64 3.66 7.78
N SER A 151 -4.77 4.38 7.86
CA SER A 151 -5.11 5.21 9.02
C SER A 151 -6.02 4.46 9.99
N ALA A 152 -5.73 4.53 11.29
CA ALA A 152 -6.51 3.85 12.32
C ALA A 152 -7.87 4.51 12.53
N SER A 153 -8.93 3.74 12.78
CA SER A 153 -10.16 4.27 13.38
C SER A 153 -9.93 4.66 14.83
N ASP A 154 -10.69 5.62 15.34
CA ASP A 154 -10.61 6.08 16.75
C ASP A 154 -11.60 5.38 17.69
N ASP A 155 -12.54 4.61 17.13
CA ASP A 155 -13.55 3.88 17.89
C ASP A 155 -13.31 2.35 17.80
N PRO A 156 -12.95 1.69 18.90
CA PRO A 156 -12.77 0.24 18.94
C PRO A 156 -14.05 -0.55 18.62
N SER A 157 -15.23 0.06 18.77
CA SER A 157 -16.53 -0.56 18.46
C SER A 157 -16.91 -0.50 16.99
N HIS A 158 -16.27 0.40 16.21
CA HIS A 158 -16.49 0.52 14.77
C HIS A 158 -15.22 0.06 14.01
N PRO A 159 -15.24 -1.15 13.41
CA PRO A 159 -14.08 -1.71 12.74
C PRO A 159 -13.63 -0.89 11.53
N THR A 160 -14.54 -0.08 10.96
CA THR A 160 -14.31 0.82 9.85
C THR A 160 -15.00 2.15 10.10
N GLN A 161 -14.36 3.24 9.67
CA GLN A 161 -14.92 4.59 9.73
C GLN A 161 -14.69 5.30 8.41
N VAL A 162 -15.75 5.89 7.88
CA VAL A 162 -15.71 6.68 6.65
C VAL A 162 -15.30 8.12 6.96
N PHE A 163 -14.53 8.75 6.08
CA PHE A 163 -14.19 10.16 6.18
C PHE A 163 -14.00 10.81 4.80
N ASP A 164 -14.17 12.13 4.74
CA ASP A 164 -13.94 12.91 3.53
C ASP A 164 -12.43 13.04 3.24
N HIS A 165 -11.98 12.40 2.17
CA HIS A 165 -10.62 12.57 1.67
C HIS A 165 -10.61 13.55 0.49
N THR A 166 -9.52 14.30 0.32
CA THR A 166 -9.39 15.35 -0.69
C THR A 166 -9.57 14.83 -2.13
N VAL A 167 -9.42 13.51 -2.34
CA VAL A 167 -9.55 12.85 -3.64
C VAL A 167 -10.92 12.18 -3.80
N ALA A 168 -11.35 11.38 -2.83
CA ALA A 168 -12.60 10.62 -2.86
C ALA A 168 -13.01 10.26 -1.43
N LEU A 169 -14.12 9.55 -1.24
CA LEU A 169 -14.45 8.95 0.07
C LEU A 169 -13.33 7.99 0.51
N ALA A 170 -12.95 8.00 1.78
CA ALA A 170 -11.93 7.09 2.30
C ALA A 170 -12.35 6.44 3.61
N TYR A 171 -11.63 5.38 3.98
CA TYR A 171 -11.90 4.54 5.13
C TYR A 171 -10.67 4.48 6.05
N ARG A 172 -10.94 4.64 7.34
CA ARG A 172 -10.04 4.31 8.44
C ARG A 172 -10.43 2.95 8.99
N TRP A 173 -9.45 2.22 9.51
CA TRP A 173 -9.62 0.83 9.89
C TRP A 173 -9.13 0.59 11.30
N SER A 174 -9.87 -0.20 12.08
CA SER A 174 -9.34 -0.71 13.35
C SER A 174 -8.11 -1.58 13.03
N PRO A 175 -6.96 -1.32 13.66
CA PRO A 175 -5.74 -2.09 13.42
C PRO A 175 -5.94 -3.60 13.66
N ASP A 176 -6.66 -3.94 14.74
CA ASP A 176 -6.92 -5.34 15.11
C ASP A 176 -7.93 -6.00 14.18
N HIS A 177 -8.91 -5.24 13.70
CA HIS A 177 -9.84 -5.74 12.69
C HIS A 177 -9.12 -6.07 11.38
N LEU A 178 -8.25 -5.18 10.90
CA LEU A 178 -7.48 -5.40 9.68
C LEU A 178 -6.50 -6.57 9.84
N ALA A 179 -5.81 -6.67 10.97
CA ALA A 179 -4.97 -7.82 11.30
C ALA A 179 -5.75 -9.15 11.33
N ALA A 180 -6.98 -9.15 11.85
CA ALA A 180 -7.84 -10.33 11.84
C ALA A 180 -8.28 -10.73 10.43
N MET A 181 -8.53 -9.77 9.54
CA MET A 181 -8.81 -10.05 8.12
C MET A 181 -7.59 -10.62 7.40
N LEU A 182 -6.40 -10.05 7.62
CA LEU A 182 -5.15 -10.59 7.10
C LEU A 182 -4.97 -12.07 7.51
N ARG A 183 -5.17 -12.37 8.80
CA ARG A 183 -5.05 -13.74 9.32
C ARG A 183 -6.03 -14.69 8.62
N LYS A 184 -7.29 -14.28 8.42
CA LYS A 184 -8.29 -15.07 7.70
C LYS A 184 -7.90 -15.34 6.24
N SER A 185 -7.15 -14.42 5.63
CA SER A 185 -6.59 -14.57 4.28
C SER A 185 -5.25 -15.33 4.24
N GLY A 186 -4.79 -15.92 5.36
CA GLY A 186 -3.53 -16.67 5.40
C GLY A 186 -2.27 -15.82 5.62
N LEU A 187 -2.44 -14.55 6.03
CA LEU A 187 -1.35 -13.61 6.30
C LEU A 187 -1.28 -13.33 7.81
N ALA A 188 -0.29 -13.90 8.49
CA ALA A 188 -0.11 -13.72 9.93
C ALA A 188 0.67 -12.43 10.23
N GLU A 189 0.14 -11.56 11.09
CA GLU A 189 0.86 -10.38 11.58
C GLU A 189 2.16 -10.80 12.28
N VAL A 190 3.27 -10.18 11.87
CA VAL A 190 4.62 -10.35 12.44
C VAL A 190 5.00 -9.13 13.27
N ALA A 191 4.68 -7.94 12.78
CA ALA A 191 4.97 -6.69 13.47
C ALA A 191 3.97 -5.59 13.08
N ARG A 192 3.91 -4.57 13.92
CA ARG A 192 3.09 -3.37 13.73
C ARG A 192 3.86 -2.15 14.17
N MET A 193 3.82 -1.12 13.34
CA MET A 193 4.22 0.23 13.72
C MET A 193 2.97 1.11 13.83
N VAL A 194 2.90 1.88 14.91
CA VAL A 194 1.88 2.91 15.13
C VAL A 194 2.58 4.26 15.22
N ARG A 195 2.19 5.21 14.38
CA ARG A 195 2.65 6.60 14.42
C ARG A 195 1.52 7.46 14.95
N GLU A 196 1.76 8.11 16.07
CA GLU A 196 0.87 9.15 16.59
C GLU A 196 0.85 10.37 15.66
N PRO A 197 -0.32 11.01 15.48
CA PRO A 197 -0.40 12.26 14.74
C PRO A 197 0.37 13.36 15.48
N GLN A 198 1.01 14.24 14.73
CA GLN A 198 1.63 15.45 15.28
C GLN A 198 0.60 16.59 15.31
N PRO A 199 0.78 17.61 16.18
CA PRO A 199 -0.13 18.76 16.22
C PRO A 199 -0.27 19.50 14.88
N THR A 200 0.75 19.43 14.03
CA THR A 200 0.77 20.02 12.68
C THR A 200 0.09 19.18 11.61
N ASP A 201 -0.22 17.91 11.90
CA ASP A 201 -0.86 17.02 10.94
C ASP A 201 -2.30 17.48 10.69
N ARG A 202 -2.64 17.67 9.40
CA ARG A 202 -3.99 18.10 8.98
C ARG A 202 -5.09 17.18 9.53
N ARG A 203 -4.76 15.91 9.74
CA ARG A 203 -5.64 14.90 10.31
C ARG A 203 -4.98 14.34 11.56
N GLN A 204 -5.74 14.29 12.64
CA GLN A 204 -5.29 13.75 13.92
C GLN A 204 -5.57 12.25 13.97
N PHE A 205 -5.09 11.50 12.97
CA PHE A 205 -5.26 10.06 12.86
C PHE A 205 -3.94 9.37 13.17
N GLN A 206 -3.98 8.26 13.90
CA GLN A 206 -2.84 7.37 13.95
C GLN A 206 -2.62 6.74 12.57
N GLU A 207 -1.36 6.68 12.13
CA GLU A 207 -0.96 5.92 10.96
C GLU A 207 -0.42 4.57 11.39
N ILE A 208 -0.83 3.52 10.70
CA ILE A 208 -0.50 2.13 11.01
C ILE A 208 0.23 1.54 9.83
N GLN A 209 1.31 0.82 10.10
CA GLN A 209 1.94 -0.07 9.13
C GLN A 209 2.01 -1.48 9.72
N LEU A 210 1.31 -2.44 9.11
CA LEU A 210 1.30 -3.84 9.51
C LEU A 210 2.21 -4.64 8.60
N LEU A 211 3.18 -5.33 9.20
CA LEU A 211 3.99 -6.35 8.56
C LEU A 211 3.37 -7.72 8.84
N ALA A 212 3.03 -8.44 7.79
CA ALA A 212 2.48 -9.79 7.86
C ALA A 212 3.30 -10.75 7.00
N ARG A 213 3.20 -12.05 7.30
CA ARG A 213 3.89 -13.12 6.58
C ARG A 213 2.87 -14.17 6.14
N LYS A 214 3.00 -14.63 4.90
CA LYS A 214 2.24 -15.77 4.39
C LYS A 214 2.73 -17.05 5.07
N ALA A 215 1.77 -17.82 5.61
CA ALA A 215 2.05 -19.10 6.26
C ALA A 215 2.70 -20.11 5.30
#